data_AF-A0AAD4GEL4-F1
#
_entry.id   AF-A0AAD4GEL4-F1
#
_cell.length_a   1.000
_cell.length_b   1.000
_cell.length_c   1.000
_cell.angle_alpha   90.00
_cell.angle_beta   90.00
_cell.angle_gamma   90.00
#
_symmetry.space_group_name_H-M   'P 1'
#
loop_
_entity.id
_entity.type
_entity.pdbx_description
1 polymer ?
#
loop_
_entity_poly.entity_id
_entity_poly.type
_entity_poly.pdbx_seq_one_letter_code
_entity_poly.pdbx_strand_id
1 'polypeptide(L)'
;MTVIDPVLSSSRPTPNLSRSTPNMHPEVCWWKAEQFENWLKTPEVMATVQTTEIYLENENGDSISMKELTEIRTTVHSAWAELVNQRLAPQVWGQLAASGRQLFHSIVESKHPVLMYDNDHWKVKHLTQQSYSAWRWQHLDDEGN
;
A
#
# COMPACT_ATOMS: atom_id res chain seq x y z
N MET A 1 10.08 -29.85 45.66
CA MET A 1 10.49 -28.68 44.85
C MET A 1 10.25 -29.04 43.39
N THR A 2 9.15 -28.56 42.82
CA THR A 2 8.78 -28.79 41.42
C THR A 2 9.35 -27.64 40.60
N VAL A 3 10.23 -27.93 39.63
CA VAL A 3 10.77 -26.93 38.71
C VAL A 3 10.07 -27.11 37.36
N ILE A 4 9.62 -25.99 36.84
CA ILE A 4 8.70 -25.79 35.72
C ILE A 4 9.50 -25.86 34.41
N ASP A 5 8.93 -26.51 33.39
CA ASP A 5 9.45 -26.53 32.01
C ASP A 5 9.56 -25.12 31.40
N PRO A 6 10.53 -24.87 30.49
CA PRO A 6 10.42 -23.80 29.51
C PRO A 6 10.01 -24.36 28.15
N VAL A 7 8.81 -23.95 27.73
CA VAL A 7 8.30 -23.97 26.35
C VAL A 7 9.35 -23.44 25.37
N LEU A 8 9.70 -24.27 24.38
CA LEU A 8 10.43 -23.86 23.19
C LEU A 8 9.52 -22.96 22.34
N SER A 9 9.76 -21.66 22.47
CA SER A 9 9.17 -20.59 21.68
C SER A 9 9.52 -20.77 20.19
N SER A 10 8.54 -21.22 19.40
CA SER A 10 8.61 -21.22 17.94
C SER A 10 8.74 -19.78 17.44
N SER A 11 9.93 -19.43 16.97
CA SER A 11 10.19 -18.14 16.32
C SER A 11 9.64 -18.20 14.90
N ARG A 12 8.51 -17.53 14.67
CA ARG A 12 7.97 -17.29 13.32
C ARG A 12 8.98 -16.43 12.54
N PRO A 13 9.36 -16.76 11.30
CA PRO A 13 10.23 -15.90 10.52
C PRO A 13 9.45 -14.62 10.20
N THR A 14 9.85 -13.50 10.78
CA THR A 14 9.46 -12.18 10.28
C THR A 14 10.14 -11.97 8.93
N PRO A 15 9.41 -11.68 7.84
CA PRO A 15 10.06 -11.21 6.62
C PRO A 15 10.67 -9.85 6.95
N ASN A 16 12.00 -9.82 7.05
CA ASN A 16 12.74 -8.61 7.29
C ASN A 16 12.78 -7.79 5.99
N LEU A 17 11.66 -7.14 5.66
CA LEU A 17 11.63 -6.03 4.72
C LEU A 17 12.25 -4.84 5.46
N SER A 18 13.57 -4.74 5.44
CA SER A 18 14.27 -3.55 5.88
C SER A 18 13.71 -2.38 5.07
N ARG A 19 12.93 -1.51 5.73
CA ARG A 19 12.29 -0.36 5.09
C ARG A 19 13.36 0.44 4.35
N SER A 20 13.18 0.61 3.04
CA SER A 20 14.08 1.42 2.22
C SER A 20 14.20 2.82 2.81
N THR A 21 15.39 3.41 2.72
CA THR A 21 15.65 4.76 3.22
C THR A 21 16.01 5.68 2.08
N PRO A 22 15.82 7.01 2.21
CA PRO A 22 16.19 7.97 1.18
C PRO A 22 17.64 7.89 0.71
N ASN A 23 18.55 7.46 1.60
CA ASN A 23 19.96 7.28 1.25
C ASN A 23 20.21 6.10 0.30
N MET A 24 19.30 5.12 0.24
CA MET A 24 19.42 3.96 -0.66
C MET A 24 18.87 4.27 -2.06
N HIS A 25 17.89 5.19 -2.15
CA HIS A 25 17.24 5.60 -3.39
C HIS A 25 17.14 7.14 -3.43
N PRO A 26 18.24 7.83 -3.77
CA PRO A 26 18.29 9.30 -3.74
C PRO A 26 17.46 9.95 -4.85
N GLU A 27 17.22 9.24 -5.95
CA GLU A 27 16.43 9.73 -7.10
C GLU A 27 14.92 9.62 -6.88
N VAL A 28 14.49 8.81 -5.92
CA VAL A 28 13.07 8.65 -5.57
C VAL A 28 12.56 9.89 -4.85
N CYS A 29 11.38 10.33 -5.23
CA CYS A 29 10.62 11.31 -4.49
C CYS A 29 9.95 10.68 -3.25
N TRP A 30 10.57 10.89 -2.08
CA TRP A 30 10.03 10.50 -0.77
C TRP A 30 8.94 11.45 -0.27
N TRP A 31 7.92 11.67 -1.10
CA TRP A 31 6.86 12.63 -0.81
C TRP A 31 6.17 12.33 0.53
N LYS A 32 5.68 13.39 1.16
CA LYS A 32 4.51 13.34 2.05
C LYS A 32 3.27 13.66 1.23
N ALA A 33 2.10 13.22 1.69
CA ALA A 33 0.83 13.51 1.00
C ALA A 33 0.64 15.01 0.69
N GLU A 34 0.92 15.89 1.65
CA GLU A 34 0.82 17.34 1.46
C GLU A 34 1.82 17.88 0.40
N GLN A 35 3.04 17.34 0.36
CA GLN A 35 4.03 17.75 -0.63
C GLN A 35 3.58 17.39 -2.04
N PHE A 36 3.04 16.18 -2.21
CA PHE A 36 2.47 15.75 -3.48
C PHE A 36 1.28 16.62 -3.91
N GLU A 37 0.33 16.87 -3.01
CA GLU A 37 -0.83 17.72 -3.30
C GLU A 37 -0.45 19.16 -3.66
N ASN A 38 0.60 19.71 -3.03
CA ASN A 38 1.09 21.04 -3.37
C ASN A 38 1.84 21.05 -4.71
N TRP A 39 2.59 19.99 -5.02
CA TRP A 39 3.25 19.83 -6.31
C TRP A 39 2.24 19.71 -7.45
N LEU A 40 1.11 19.02 -7.24
CA LEU A 40 -0.01 18.94 -8.19
C LEU A 40 -0.63 20.30 -8.57
N LYS A 41 -0.39 21.35 -7.77
CA LYS A 41 -0.91 22.71 -8.02
C LYS A 41 0.07 23.57 -8.81
N THR A 42 1.25 23.05 -9.16
CA THR A 42 2.26 23.81 -9.89
C THR A 42 1.84 23.99 -11.37
N PRO A 43 2.19 25.11 -12.02
CA PRO A 43 1.82 25.37 -13.41
C PRO A 43 2.35 24.31 -14.39
N GLU A 44 3.54 23.77 -14.10
CA GLU A 44 4.20 22.73 -14.90
C GLU A 44 3.37 21.44 -14.94
N VAL A 45 2.88 21.02 -13.77
CA VAL A 45 2.02 19.85 -13.61
C VAL A 45 0.65 20.09 -14.26
N MET A 46 0.02 21.23 -13.98
CA MET A 46 -1.32 21.55 -14.51
C MET A 46 -1.37 21.62 -16.05
N ALA A 47 -0.24 21.90 -16.71
CA ALA A 47 -0.15 21.95 -18.16
C ALA A 47 -0.02 20.56 -18.83
N THR A 48 0.19 19.49 -18.06
CA THR A 48 0.37 18.12 -18.57
C THR A 48 -0.91 17.29 -18.46
N VAL A 49 -1.19 16.43 -19.46
CA VAL A 49 -2.22 15.38 -19.34
C VAL A 49 -1.66 14.30 -18.42
N GLN A 50 -1.85 14.47 -17.12
CA GLN A 50 -1.26 13.58 -16.14
C GLN A 50 -1.99 12.24 -16.09
N THR A 51 -1.22 11.16 -16.19
CA THR A 51 -1.64 9.87 -15.64
C THR A 51 -1.84 10.03 -14.14
N THR A 52 -2.85 9.36 -13.59
CA THR A 52 -3.30 9.56 -12.19
C THR A 52 -2.30 9.03 -11.16
N GLU A 53 -1.15 8.48 -11.61
CA GLU A 53 -0.21 7.68 -10.83
C GLU A 53 1.26 8.08 -10.99
N ILE A 54 1.52 9.32 -11.41
CA ILE A 54 2.88 9.90 -11.50
C ILE A 54 3.70 9.84 -10.19
N TYR A 55 3.05 9.53 -9.06
CA TYR A 55 3.72 9.32 -7.77
C TYR A 55 4.33 7.93 -7.58
N LEU A 56 4.04 6.99 -8.47
CA LEU A 56 4.59 5.66 -8.41
C LEU A 56 5.88 5.64 -9.23
N GLU A 57 7.00 5.66 -8.51
CA GLU A 57 8.35 5.73 -9.04
C GLU A 57 9.14 4.50 -8.61
N ASN A 58 9.89 3.91 -9.55
CA ASN A 58 10.81 2.81 -9.28
C ASN A 58 12.02 3.29 -8.47
N GLU A 59 12.96 2.38 -8.20
CA GLU A 59 14.14 2.65 -7.37
C GLU A 59 15.11 3.70 -7.94
N ASN A 60 14.99 4.01 -9.23
CA ASN A 60 15.78 5.03 -9.93
C ASN A 60 15.04 6.37 -10.04
N GLY A 61 13.84 6.50 -9.44
CA GLY A 61 13.02 7.70 -9.55
C GLY A 61 12.20 7.81 -10.85
N ASP A 62 12.26 6.80 -11.74
CA ASP A 62 11.47 6.81 -12.96
C ASP A 62 10.03 6.39 -12.68
N SER A 63 9.06 6.99 -13.38
CA SER A 63 7.67 6.53 -13.33
C SER A 63 7.56 5.06 -13.73
N ILE A 64 6.74 4.30 -12.99
CA ILE A 64 6.47 2.91 -13.34
C ILE A 64 5.73 2.80 -14.68
N SER A 65 5.92 1.69 -15.38
CA SER A 65 5.20 1.39 -16.61
C SER A 65 3.71 1.10 -16.36
N MET A 66 2.89 1.22 -17.40
CA MET A 66 1.48 0.82 -17.36
C MET A 66 1.29 -0.66 -16.98
N LYS A 67 2.25 -1.51 -17.32
CA LYS A 67 2.24 -2.93 -16.96
C LYS A 67 2.41 -3.10 -15.45
N GLU A 68 3.42 -2.46 -14.87
CA GLU A 68 3.66 -2.48 -13.41
C GLU A 68 2.47 -1.90 -12.65
N LEU A 69 1.89 -0.79 -13.13
CA LEU A 69 0.69 -0.21 -12.53
C LEU A 69 -0.48 -1.20 -12.53
N THR A 70 -0.66 -1.93 -13.63
CA THR A 70 -1.70 -2.96 -13.73
C THR A 70 -1.47 -4.08 -12.71
N GLU A 71 -0.22 -4.55 -12.56
CA GLU A 71 0.15 -5.58 -11.59
C GLU A 71 -0.05 -5.13 -10.13
N ILE A 72 0.25 -3.86 -9.82
CA ILE A 72 -0.03 -3.23 -8.53
C ILE A 72 -1.54 -3.24 -8.25
N ARG A 73 -2.35 -2.75 -9.19
CA ARG A 73 -3.82 -2.71 -9.05
C ARG A 73 -4.41 -4.11 -8.86
N THR A 74 -3.96 -5.09 -9.64
CA THR A 74 -4.38 -6.49 -9.48
C THR A 74 -4.04 -7.03 -8.08
N THR A 75 -2.86 -6.68 -7.55
CA THR A 75 -2.43 -7.10 -6.22
C THR A 75 -3.27 -6.43 -5.13
N VAL A 76 -3.57 -5.13 -5.27
CA VAL A 76 -4.46 -4.40 -4.36
C VAL A 76 -5.85 -5.01 -4.34
N HIS A 77 -6.44 -5.31 -5.52
CA HIS A 77 -7.75 -5.95 -5.61
C HIS A 77 -7.75 -7.33 -4.95
N SER A 78 -6.69 -8.11 -5.15
CA SER A 78 -6.53 -9.43 -4.52
C SER A 78 -6.40 -9.31 -2.99
N ALA A 79 -5.69 -8.29 -2.49
CA ALA A 79 -5.57 -8.03 -1.06
C ALA A 79 -6.92 -7.62 -0.44
N TRP A 80 -7.74 -6.85 -1.16
CA TRP A 80 -9.11 -6.55 -0.72
C TRP A 80 -10.01 -7.79 -0.69
N ALA A 81 -9.94 -8.64 -1.71
CA ALA A 81 -10.66 -9.91 -1.70
C ALA A 81 -10.25 -10.78 -0.50
N GLU A 82 -8.96 -10.80 -0.16
CA GLU A 82 -8.48 -11.53 1.03
C GLU A 82 -9.02 -10.93 2.34
N LEU A 83 -9.13 -9.60 2.45
CA LEU A 83 -9.78 -8.97 3.59
C LEU A 83 -11.25 -9.38 3.71
N VAL A 84 -11.97 -9.51 2.59
CA VAL A 84 -13.38 -9.95 2.58
C VAL A 84 -13.49 -11.40 3.04
N ASN A 85 -12.66 -12.29 2.47
CA ASN A 85 -12.60 -13.70 2.85
C ASN A 85 -12.37 -13.90 4.37
N GLN A 86 -11.56 -13.02 4.97
CA GLN A 86 -11.27 -13.05 6.40
C GLN A 86 -12.23 -12.22 7.26
N ARG A 87 -13.26 -11.60 6.67
CA ARG A 87 -14.22 -10.71 7.35
C ARG A 87 -13.55 -9.51 8.05
N LEU A 88 -12.51 -8.98 7.40
CA LEU A 88 -11.73 -7.83 7.85
C LEU A 88 -11.97 -6.57 6.97
N ALA A 89 -12.64 -6.72 5.83
CA ALA A 89 -12.93 -5.62 4.92
C ALA A 89 -13.93 -4.63 5.55
N PRO A 90 -13.64 -3.32 5.57
CA PRO A 90 -14.53 -2.32 6.15
C PRO A 90 -15.52 -1.81 5.10
N GLN A 91 -16.62 -1.23 5.55
CA GLN A 91 -17.55 -0.54 4.66
C GLN A 91 -16.92 0.72 4.04
N VAL A 92 -16.12 1.44 4.84
CA VAL A 92 -15.35 2.60 4.40
C VAL A 92 -13.88 2.33 4.66
N TRP A 93 -13.02 2.53 3.66
CA TRP A 93 -11.59 2.21 3.76
C TRP A 93 -10.91 2.83 4.99
N GLY A 94 -11.27 4.07 5.34
CA GLY A 94 -10.76 4.78 6.51
C GLY A 94 -11.06 4.10 7.86
N GLN A 95 -11.99 3.14 7.90
CA GLN A 95 -12.37 2.38 9.08
C GLN A 95 -11.69 0.99 9.16
N LEU A 96 -10.75 0.68 8.27
CA LEU A 96 -10.01 -0.58 8.29
C LEU A 96 -9.34 -0.79 9.66
N ALA A 97 -9.66 -1.93 10.30
CA ALA A 97 -9.07 -2.30 11.58
C ALA A 97 -7.54 -2.51 11.46
N ALA A 98 -6.83 -2.47 12.60
CA ALA A 98 -5.38 -2.61 12.62
C ALA A 98 -4.89 -3.95 12.03
N SER A 99 -5.59 -5.05 12.32
CA SER A 99 -5.30 -6.37 11.76
C SER A 99 -5.48 -6.41 10.24
N GLY A 100 -6.57 -5.84 9.72
CA GLY A 100 -6.81 -5.72 8.29
C GLY A 100 -5.78 -4.84 7.59
N ARG A 101 -5.38 -3.72 8.22
CA ARG A 101 -4.27 -2.88 7.73
C ARG A 101 -2.97 -3.69 7.63
N GLN A 102 -2.58 -4.40 8.68
CA GLN A 102 -1.37 -5.21 8.67
C GLN A 102 -1.40 -6.29 7.58
N LEU A 103 -2.52 -7.00 7.43
CA LEU A 103 -2.68 -8.00 6.39
C LEU A 103 -2.55 -7.37 4.99
N PHE A 104 -3.26 -6.28 4.75
CA PHE A 104 -3.22 -5.57 3.47
C PHE A 104 -1.80 -5.11 3.10
N HIS A 105 -1.13 -4.39 4.01
CA HIS A 105 0.25 -3.95 3.79
C HIS A 105 1.19 -5.14 3.55
N SER A 106 1.04 -6.24 4.30
CA SER A 106 1.89 -7.42 4.13
C SER A 106 1.77 -8.06 2.74
N ILE A 107 0.58 -8.06 2.13
CA ILE A 107 0.35 -8.60 0.78
C ILE A 107 0.88 -7.63 -0.29
N VAL A 108 0.56 -6.35 -0.16
CA VAL A 108 0.83 -5.36 -1.21
C VAL A 108 2.30 -4.96 -1.24
N GLU A 109 2.89 -4.64 -0.10
CA GLU A 109 4.26 -4.13 -0.01
C GLU A 109 5.31 -5.24 -0.22
N SER A 110 4.99 -6.49 0.12
CA SER A 110 5.89 -7.62 -0.15
C SER A 110 6.03 -7.94 -1.64
N LYS A 111 4.99 -7.66 -2.44
CA LYS A 111 5.01 -7.83 -3.90
C LYS A 111 5.52 -6.60 -4.64
N HIS A 112 5.27 -5.41 -4.10
CA HIS A 112 5.54 -4.14 -4.78
C HIS A 112 6.34 -3.19 -3.88
N PRO A 113 7.66 -3.36 -3.76
CA PRO A 113 8.52 -2.51 -2.92
C PRO A 113 8.45 -1.01 -3.28
N VAL A 114 8.10 -0.68 -4.53
CA VAL A 114 7.81 0.68 -5.03
C VAL A 114 6.83 1.45 -4.15
N LEU A 115 5.90 0.75 -3.48
CA LEU A 115 4.91 1.34 -2.60
C LEU A 115 5.46 1.68 -1.21
N MET A 116 6.67 1.22 -0.89
CA MET A 116 7.40 1.54 0.34
C MET A 116 8.38 2.70 0.16
N TYR A 117 8.53 3.21 -1.06
CA TYR A 117 9.39 4.35 -1.41
C TYR A 117 8.71 5.66 -1.05
N ASP A 118 8.39 5.80 0.23
CA ASP A 118 7.48 6.82 0.71
C ASP A 118 7.67 7.12 2.21
N ASN A 119 7.03 8.20 2.68
CA ASN A 119 6.89 8.47 4.10
C ASN A 119 5.49 8.06 4.59
N ASP A 120 5.43 7.27 5.66
CA ASP A 120 4.21 6.86 6.34
C ASP A 120 3.16 6.11 5.48
N HIS A 121 3.62 5.32 4.50
CA HIS A 121 2.76 4.52 3.62
C HIS A 121 1.75 5.35 2.84
N TRP A 122 2.08 6.61 2.55
CA TRP A 122 1.17 7.53 1.89
C TRP A 122 0.78 7.08 0.48
N LYS A 123 1.69 6.43 -0.28
CA LYS A 123 1.40 5.95 -1.65
C LYS A 123 0.31 4.89 -1.61
N VAL A 124 0.43 3.95 -0.68
CA VAL A 124 -0.58 2.91 -0.43
C VAL A 124 -1.91 3.53 0.00
N LYS A 125 -1.88 4.49 0.94
CA LYS A 125 -3.09 5.18 1.42
C LYS A 125 -3.78 5.94 0.29
N HIS A 126 -3.02 6.68 -0.52
CA HIS A 126 -3.56 7.46 -1.63
C HIS A 126 -4.19 6.54 -2.68
N LEU A 127 -3.47 5.51 -3.13
CA LEU A 127 -3.96 4.52 -4.10
C LEU A 127 -5.28 3.90 -3.65
N THR A 128 -5.34 3.43 -2.40
CA THR A 128 -6.50 2.74 -1.85
C THR A 128 -7.69 3.67 -1.59
N GLN A 129 -7.46 4.90 -1.13
CA GLN A 129 -8.53 5.90 -0.97
C GLN A 129 -9.22 6.25 -2.29
N GLN A 130 -8.46 6.33 -3.39
CA GLN A 130 -9.01 6.66 -4.70
C GLN A 130 -9.83 5.53 -5.32
N SER A 131 -9.51 4.27 -5.03
CA SER A 131 -10.03 3.12 -5.79
C SER A 131 -10.89 2.15 -4.98
N TYR A 132 -10.82 2.14 -3.64
CA TYR A 132 -11.55 1.18 -2.82
C TYR A 132 -13.07 1.28 -2.98
N SER A 133 -13.63 2.49 -2.95
CA SER A 133 -15.09 2.67 -3.04
C SER A 133 -15.66 2.13 -4.35
N ALA A 134 -14.94 2.34 -5.46
CA ALA A 134 -15.33 1.83 -6.77
C ALA A 134 -15.24 0.30 -6.83
N TRP A 135 -14.17 -0.29 -6.29
CA TRP A 135 -14.01 -1.74 -6.22
C TRP A 135 -15.08 -2.38 -5.33
N ARG A 136 -15.28 -1.85 -4.11
CA ARG A 136 -16.30 -2.31 -3.16
C ARG A 136 -17.66 -2.34 -3.83
N TRP A 137 -18.06 -1.24 -4.48
CA TRP A 137 -19.38 -1.16 -5.12
C TRP A 137 -19.60 -2.24 -6.19
N GLN A 138 -18.54 -2.70 -6.85
CA GLN A 138 -18.61 -3.75 -7.86
C GLN A 138 -18.53 -5.17 -7.29
N HIS A 139 -18.01 -5.34 -6.07
CA HIS A 139 -17.62 -6.65 -5.54
C HIS A 139 -18.28 -7.03 -4.22
N LEU A 140 -18.85 -6.08 -3.48
CA LEU A 140 -19.53 -6.30 -2.20
C LEU A 140 -20.97 -5.84 -2.28
N ASP A 141 -21.87 -6.62 -1.68
CA ASP A 141 -23.24 -6.19 -1.41
C ASP A 141 -23.32 -5.25 -0.18
N ASP A 142 -24.52 -4.80 0.16
CA ASP A 142 -24.75 -3.93 1.33
C ASP A 142 -24.36 -4.60 2.66
N GLU A 143 -24.25 -5.93 2.70
CA GLU A 143 -23.83 -6.72 3.86
C GLU A 143 -22.31 -6.91 3.91
N GLY A 144 -21.58 -6.49 2.88
CA GLY A 144 -20.12 -6.59 2.80
C GLY A 144 -19.61 -7.98 2.46
N ASN A 145 -20.45 -8.79 1.80
CA ASN A 145 -20.16 -10.17 1.41
C ASN A 145 -19.83 -10.27 -0.09
#